data_AF-A0A951WTY2-F1
#
_entry.id   AF-A0A951WTY2-F1
#
_cell.length_a   1.000
_cell.length_b   1.000
_cell.length_c   1.000
_cell.angle_alpha   90.00
_cell.angle_beta   90.00
_cell.angle_gamma   90.00
#
_symmetry.space_group_name_H-M   'P 1'
#
loop_
_entity.id
_entity.type
_entity.pdbx_description
1 polymer ?
#
loop_
_entity_poly.entity_id
_entity_poly.type
_entity_poly.pdbx_seq_one_letter_code
_entity_poly.pdbx_strand_id
1 'polypeptide(L)'
;MIPKHIKKVQTRSRKLHARQVGRQTIVVDSATEAPGRHIVTVRWDPTHGRIVTTCTCNWSNHNGVACTHVMAALELLAGKKGRRLSYWLTEDEARRQRHKRLFLTRGGDTKGVWVTSRPAKAHPRAA
;
A
#
# COMPACT_ATOMS: atom_id res chain seq x y z
N MET A 1 11.69 7.42 -6.11
CA MET A 1 12.03 6.08 -6.64
C MET A 1 10.80 5.18 -6.64
N ILE A 2 10.61 4.34 -7.68
CA ILE A 2 9.50 3.37 -7.76
C ILE A 2 10.04 1.93 -7.93
N PRO A 3 9.38 0.89 -7.40
CA PRO A 3 9.90 -0.46 -7.49
C PRO A 3 9.82 -1.01 -8.92
N LYS A 4 10.92 -1.54 -9.46
CA LYS A 4 10.94 -2.12 -10.82
C LYS A 4 9.99 -3.33 -10.97
N HIS A 5 9.85 -4.13 -9.91
CA HIS A 5 9.01 -5.34 -9.91
C HIS A 5 7.87 -5.23 -8.90
N ILE A 6 6.91 -4.34 -9.17
CA ILE A 6 5.81 -4.00 -8.25
C ILE A 6 5.03 -5.23 -7.75
N LYS A 7 4.84 -6.24 -8.59
CA LYS A 7 4.12 -7.48 -8.23
C LYS A 7 4.93 -8.36 -7.27
N LYS A 8 6.26 -8.43 -7.40
CA LYS A 8 7.11 -9.14 -6.44
C LYS A 8 7.05 -8.47 -5.07
N VAL A 9 7.07 -7.14 -5.03
CA VAL A 9 6.90 -6.34 -3.81
C VAL A 9 5.53 -6.60 -3.17
N GLN A 10 4.45 -6.60 -3.96
CA GLN A 10 3.11 -6.93 -3.48
C GLN A 10 3.02 -8.36 -2.91
N THR A 11 3.64 -9.34 -3.55
CA THR A 11 3.64 -10.72 -3.03
C THR A 11 4.39 -10.80 -1.70
N ARG A 12 5.51 -10.09 -1.56
CA ARG A 12 6.27 -10.03 -0.30
C ARG A 12 5.49 -9.31 0.80
N SER A 13 4.79 -8.22 0.50
CA SER A 13 4.04 -7.45 1.50
C SER A 13 2.94 -8.26 2.18
N ARG A 14 2.33 -9.22 1.48
CA ARG A 14 1.30 -10.13 2.03
C ARG A 14 1.81 -11.03 3.16
N LYS A 15 3.14 -11.20 3.27
CA LYS A 15 3.77 -12.00 4.33
C LYS A 15 4.13 -11.16 5.56
N LEU A 16 3.96 -9.84 5.50
CA LEU A 16 4.29 -8.95 6.61
C LEU A 16 3.09 -8.81 7.54
N HIS A 17 3.39 -8.66 8.83
CA HIS A 17 2.39 -8.38 9.83
C HIS A 17 2.26 -6.86 10.01
N ALA A 18 1.04 -6.35 9.95
CA ALA A 18 0.75 -4.92 10.08
C ALA A 18 -0.31 -4.68 11.15
N ARG A 19 -0.07 -3.69 12.00
CA ARG A 19 -1.00 -3.28 13.07
C ARG A 19 -1.22 -1.78 13.03
N GLN A 20 -2.49 -1.38 13.06
CA GLN A 20 -2.84 0.03 13.18
C GLN A 20 -2.67 0.48 14.64
N VAL A 21 -1.91 1.54 14.87
CA VAL A 21 -1.61 2.09 16.20
C VAL A 21 -2.20 3.48 16.42
N GLY A 22 -2.62 4.15 15.35
CA GLY A 22 -3.31 5.43 15.39
C GLY A 22 -4.23 5.60 14.18
N ARG A 23 -4.92 6.74 14.09
CA ARG A 23 -5.87 7.01 12.99
C ARG A 23 -5.23 6.90 11.61
N GLN A 24 -3.99 7.36 11.48
CA GLN A 24 -3.24 7.40 10.23
C GLN A 24 -1.93 6.60 10.30
N THR A 25 -1.65 5.94 11.43
CA THR A 25 -0.34 5.35 11.73
C THR A 25 -0.45 3.84 11.85
N ILE A 26 0.39 3.14 11.10
CA ILE A 26 0.46 1.68 11.03
C ILE A 26 1.90 1.28 11.28
N VAL A 27 2.10 0.31 12.16
CA VAL A 27 3.39 -0.35 12.37
C VAL A 27 3.39 -1.63 11.57
N VAL A 28 4.47 -1.87 10.82
CA VAL A 28 4.67 -3.09 10.04
C VAL A 28 5.92 -3.78 10.55
N ASP A 29 5.76 -5.03 10.99
CA ASP A 29 6.86 -5.90 11.40
C ASP A 29 7.50 -6.52 10.15
N SER A 30 8.83 -6.53 10.11
CA SER A 30 9.62 -6.97 8.95
C SER A 30 10.91 -7.63 9.40
N ALA A 31 10.92 -8.96 9.44
CA ALA A 31 12.10 -9.74 9.85
C ALA A 31 13.35 -9.52 8.96
N THR A 32 13.18 -9.07 7.72
CA THR A 32 14.27 -8.95 6.75
C THR A 32 14.87 -7.55 6.63
N GLU A 33 14.36 -6.56 7.36
CA GLU A 33 14.82 -5.16 7.25
C GLU A 33 14.94 -4.54 8.64
N ALA A 34 16.17 -4.22 9.07
CA ALA A 34 16.43 -3.51 10.31
C ALA A 34 15.70 -2.14 10.32
N PRO A 35 15.14 -1.68 11.46
CA PRO A 35 15.23 -2.25 12.82
C PRO A 35 14.17 -3.32 13.13
N GLY A 36 13.57 -3.95 12.11
CA GLY A 36 12.55 -5.00 12.30
C GLY A 36 11.12 -4.47 12.42
N ARG A 37 10.95 -3.17 12.69
CA ARG A 37 9.65 -2.49 12.71
C ARG A 37 9.71 -1.17 11.96
N HIS A 38 8.73 -0.94 11.11
CA HIS A 38 8.64 0.25 10.27
C HIS A 38 7.30 0.94 10.48
N ILE A 39 7.34 2.23 10.78
CA ILE A 39 6.16 3.07 10.87
C ILE A 39 5.78 3.55 9.48
N VAL A 40 4.52 3.35 9.12
CA VAL A 40 3.87 3.83 7.90
C VAL A 40 2.77 4.82 8.29
N THR A 41 2.80 6.01 7.69
CA THR A 41 1.70 6.98 7.80
C THR A 41 0.89 6.97 6.51
N VAL A 42 -0.43 6.98 6.62
CA VAL A 42 -1.36 6.94 5.48
C VAL A 42 -2.36 8.08 5.59
N ARG A 43 -2.41 8.92 4.55
CA ARG A 43 -3.40 9.98 4.37
C ARG A 43 -4.15 9.77 3.07
N TRP A 44 -5.47 9.90 3.13
CA TRP A 44 -6.35 9.80 1.96
C TRP A 44 -6.70 11.20 1.50
N ASP A 45 -6.49 11.49 0.22
CA ASP A 45 -6.98 12.69 -0.45
C ASP A 45 -8.12 12.26 -1.40
N PRO A 46 -9.38 12.33 -0.94
CA PRO A 46 -10.52 11.88 -1.72
C PRO A 46 -10.78 12.77 -2.94
N THR A 47 -10.44 14.05 -2.87
CA THR A 47 -10.68 15.04 -3.94
C THR A 47 -9.89 14.68 -5.20
N HIS A 48 -8.62 14.28 -5.02
CA HIS A 48 -7.75 13.92 -6.15
C HIS A 48 -7.61 12.40 -6.35
N GLY A 49 -8.31 11.58 -5.56
CA GLY A 49 -8.19 10.12 -5.62
C GLY A 49 -6.78 9.63 -5.27
N ARG A 50 -6.08 10.32 -4.35
CA ARG A 50 -4.69 10.02 -3.99
C ARG A 50 -4.58 9.37 -2.62
N ILE A 51 -3.58 8.51 -2.48
CA ILE A 51 -3.14 7.93 -1.22
C ILE A 51 -1.73 8.46 -0.99
N VAL A 52 -1.57 9.27 0.06
CA VAL A 52 -0.29 9.84 0.44
C VAL A 52 0.28 9.00 1.57
N THR A 53 1.48 8.43 1.35
CA THR A 53 2.12 7.57 2.35
C THR A 53 3.57 7.91 2.58
N THR A 54 4.00 7.80 3.83
CA THR A 54 5.41 7.82 4.21
C THR A 54 5.74 6.54 4.97
N CYS A 55 6.97 6.06 4.83
CA CYS A 55 7.49 4.95 5.62
C CYS A 55 8.85 5.36 6.21
N THR A 56 9.25 4.69 7.29
CA THR A 56 10.54 4.92 7.97
C THR A 56 11.67 4.02 7.44
N CYS A 57 11.38 3.11 6.51
CA CYS A 57 12.38 2.23 5.93
C CYS A 57 13.34 2.96 4.96
N ASN A 58 14.51 2.37 4.72
CA ASN A 58 15.53 2.94 3.82
C ASN A 58 15.01 3.26 2.43
N TRP A 59 14.16 2.40 1.85
CA TRP A 59 13.52 2.68 0.56
C TRP A 59 12.82 4.03 0.56
N SER A 60 12.04 4.32 1.61
CA SER A 60 11.38 5.60 1.74
C SER A 60 12.41 6.70 2.03
N ASN A 61 13.39 6.50 2.90
CA ASN A 61 14.44 7.50 3.16
C ASN A 61 15.14 7.99 1.87
N HIS A 62 15.29 7.13 0.86
CA HIS A 62 15.78 7.49 -0.48
C HIS A 62 14.66 7.90 -1.46
N ASN A 63 13.65 8.62 -0.98
CA ASN A 63 12.50 9.11 -1.74
C ASN A 63 11.71 8.03 -2.48
N GLY A 64 11.69 6.81 -1.95
CA GLY A 64 10.95 5.68 -2.51
C GLY A 64 9.48 5.66 -2.11
N VAL A 65 8.64 5.26 -3.07
CA VAL A 65 7.19 5.02 -2.88
C VAL A 65 6.91 3.52 -3.00
N ALA A 66 5.82 3.06 -2.38
CA ALA A 66 5.32 1.68 -2.51
C ALA A 66 6.31 0.58 -2.11
N CYS A 67 7.03 0.78 -1.00
CA CYS A 67 7.77 -0.33 -0.39
C CYS A 67 6.82 -1.45 0.10
N THR A 68 7.39 -2.60 0.43
CA THR A 68 6.66 -3.74 0.99
C THR A 68 5.85 -3.35 2.23
N HIS A 69 6.40 -2.50 3.10
CA HIS A 69 5.73 -2.04 4.32
C HIS A 69 4.49 -1.18 4.01
N VAL A 70 4.60 -0.24 3.08
CA VAL A 70 3.46 0.58 2.64
C VAL A 70 2.35 -0.29 2.08
N MET A 71 2.69 -1.27 1.24
CA MET A 71 1.68 -2.18 0.69
C MET A 71 1.02 -3.03 1.77
N ALA A 72 1.78 -3.53 2.75
CA ALA A 72 1.22 -4.30 3.86
C ALA A 72 0.25 -3.45 4.72
N ALA A 73 0.64 -2.21 5.03
CA ALA A 73 -0.20 -1.27 5.76
C ALA A 73 -1.51 -0.95 5.00
N LEU A 74 -1.44 -0.74 3.69
CA LEU A 74 -2.61 -0.46 2.87
C LEU A 74 -3.52 -1.69 2.72
N GLU A 75 -2.98 -2.89 2.61
CA GLU A 75 -3.78 -4.13 2.59
C GLU A 75 -4.51 -4.34 3.93
N LEU A 76 -3.89 -4.05 5.07
CA LEU A 76 -4.57 -4.05 6.38
C LEU A 76 -5.78 -3.11 6.36
N LEU A 77 -5.59 -1.85 5.96
CA LEU A 77 -6.65 -0.84 5.92
C LEU A 77 -7.75 -1.18 4.92
N ALA A 78 -7.40 -1.75 3.77
CA ALA A 78 -8.37 -2.21 2.78
C ALA A 78 -9.15 -3.43 3.29
N GLY A 79 -8.49 -4.38 3.94
CA GLY A 79 -9.10 -5.56 4.53
C GLY A 79 -10.16 -5.19 5.57
N LYS A 80 -9.89 -4.21 6.44
CA LYS A 80 -10.88 -3.66 7.39
C LYS A 80 -12.13 -3.09 6.71
N LYS A 81 -12.05 -2.72 5.44
CA LYS A 81 -13.16 -2.21 4.63
C LYS A 81 -13.77 -3.27 3.70
N GLY A 82 -13.39 -4.54 3.84
CA GLY A 82 -13.83 -5.62 2.95
C GLY A 82 -13.31 -5.45 1.52
N ARG A 83 -12.10 -4.89 1.35
CA ARG A 83 -11.48 -4.59 0.05
C ARG A 83 -10.15 -5.30 -0.10
N ARG A 84 -9.75 -5.52 -1.35
CA ARG A 84 -8.40 -5.98 -1.72
C ARG A 84 -7.75 -5.00 -2.68
N LEU A 85 -6.45 -4.81 -2.55
CA LEU A 85 -5.70 -3.90 -3.41
C LEU A 85 -4.86 -4.64 -4.45
N SER A 86 -4.53 -3.94 -5.52
CA SER A 86 -3.57 -4.39 -6.55
C SER A 86 -2.82 -3.19 -7.08
N TYR A 87 -1.52 -3.36 -7.33
CA TYR A 87 -0.60 -2.26 -7.63
C TYR A 87 -0.06 -2.38 -9.05
N TRP A 88 0.11 -1.25 -9.74
CA TRP A 88 0.48 -1.16 -11.15
C TRP A 88 1.48 -0.02 -11.36
N LEU A 89 2.40 -0.19 -12.31
CA LEU A 89 3.42 0.83 -12.58
C LEU A 89 2.88 1.94 -13.47
N THR A 90 1.91 1.62 -14.34
CA THR A 90 1.31 2.57 -15.27
C THR A 90 -0.19 2.70 -15.03
N GLU A 91 -0.75 3.84 -15.46
CA GLU A 91 -2.19 4.06 -15.37
C GLU A 91 -2.95 3.11 -16.29
N ASP A 92 -2.42 2.85 -17.48
CA ASP A 92 -3.05 1.99 -18.48
C ASP A 92 -3.27 0.57 -17.95
N GLU A 93 -2.27 -0.01 -17.28
CA GLU A 93 -2.39 -1.31 -16.62
C GLU A 93 -3.52 -1.32 -15.57
N ALA A 94 -3.61 -0.26 -14.76
CA ALA A 94 -4.64 -0.09 -13.76
C ALA A 94 -6.03 0.12 -14.37
N ARG A 95 -6.12 0.90 -15.46
CA ARG A 95 -7.36 1.19 -16.20
C ARG A 95 -8.00 -0.08 -16.75
N ARG A 96 -7.19 -1.00 -17.28
CA ARG A 96 -7.65 -2.30 -17.80
C ARG A 96 -8.38 -3.16 -16.75
N GLN A 97 -8.17 -2.92 -15.46
CA GLN A 97 -8.80 -3.70 -14.39
C GLN A 97 -10.27 -3.34 -14.14
N ARG A 98 -10.79 -2.24 -14.72
CA ARG A 98 -12.20 -1.80 -14.56
C ARG A 98 -12.66 -1.74 -13.10
N HIS A 99 -11.77 -1.22 -12.24
CA HIS A 99 -11.98 -1.10 -10.80
C HIS A 99 -11.71 0.33 -10.35
N LYS A 100 -12.13 0.68 -9.12
CA LYS A 100 -11.79 1.99 -8.54
C LYS A 100 -10.27 2.16 -8.53
N ARG A 101 -9.79 3.22 -9.18
CA ARG A 101 -8.38 3.59 -9.32
C ARG A 101 -8.03 4.68 -8.33
N LEU A 102 -6.83 4.59 -7.77
CA LEU A 102 -6.24 5.57 -6.89
C LEU A 102 -4.76 5.70 -7.22
N PHE A 103 -4.16 6.85 -6.90
CA PHE A 103 -2.73 7.07 -7.10
C PHE A 103 -2.00 7.11 -5.76
N LEU A 104 -1.03 6.20 -5.58
CA LEU A 104 -0.20 6.12 -4.38
C LEU A 104 1.07 6.95 -4.58
N THR A 105 1.30 7.93 -3.71
CA THR A 105 2.42 8.87 -3.76
C THR A 105 2.94 9.18 -2.35
N ARG A 106 4.05 9.92 -2.24
CA ARG A 106 4.59 10.44 -0.97
C ARG A 106 4.04 11.82 -0.59
N GLY A 107 3.21 12.43 -1.43
CA GLY A 107 2.63 13.76 -1.20
C GLY A 107 3.53 14.84 -1.81
N GLY A 108 2.93 15.81 -2.52
CA GLY A 108 3.66 16.79 -3.35
C GLY A 108 4.28 16.19 -4.63
N ASP A 109 4.59 14.90 -4.64
CA ASP A 109 5.23 14.22 -5.77
C ASP A 109 4.25 13.78 -6.88
N THR A 110 4.65 14.02 -8.13
CA THR A 110 4.00 13.48 -9.34
C THR A 110 4.38 12.03 -9.64
N LYS A 111 5.39 11.48 -8.94
CA LYS A 111 5.86 10.11 -9.10
C LYS A 111 5.18 9.19 -8.08
N GLY A 112 4.68 8.05 -8.54
CA GLY A 112 3.92 7.14 -7.71
C GLY A 112 3.59 5.83 -8.41
N VAL A 113 2.68 5.08 -7.82
CA VAL A 113 2.15 3.84 -8.40
C VAL A 113 0.63 3.87 -8.40
N TRP A 114 0.04 3.16 -9.36
CA TRP A 114 -1.40 3.08 -9.47
C TRP A 114 -1.94 1.93 -8.62
N VAL A 115 -3.05 2.17 -7.94
CA VAL A 115 -3.71 1.21 -7.07
C VAL A 115 -5.11 0.98 -7.58
N THR A 116 -5.47 -0.28 -7.82
CA THR A 116 -6.86 -0.66 -8.03
C THR A 116 -7.39 -1.33 -6.77
N SER A 117 -8.65 -1.04 -6.46
CA SER A 117 -9.35 -1.64 -5.33
C SER A 117 -10.52 -2.46 -5.86
N ARG A 118 -10.71 -3.68 -5.35
CA ARG A 118 -11.88 -4.53 -5.62
C ARG A 118 -12.52 -5.03 -4.32
N PRO A 119 -13.80 -5.45 -4.33
CA PRO A 119 -14.40 -6.10 -3.17
C PRO A 119 -13.59 -7.34 -2.81
N ALA A 120 -13.34 -7.56 -1.52
CA ALA A 120 -12.93 -8.88 -1.07
C ALA A 120 -14.15 -9.80 -1.29
N LYS A 121 -13.95 -10.97 -1.94
CA LYS A 121 -15.00 -12.00 -1.91
C LYS A 121 -15.30 -12.27 -0.43
N ALA A 122 -16.57 -12.19 -0.04
CA ALA A 122 -16.97 -12.63 1.29
C ALA A 122 -16.46 -14.06 1.47
N HIS A 123 -15.61 -14.28 2.47
CA HIS A 123 -15.48 -15.63 2.98
C HIS A 123 -16.80 -15.91 3.70
N PRO A 124 -17.51 -17.02 3.41
CA PRO A 124 -18.55 -17.45 4.32
C PRO A 124 -17.87 -17.60 5.68
N ARG A 125 -18.35 -16.85 6.68
CA ARG A 125 -17.91 -17.06 8.05
C ARG A 125 -18.15 -18.54 8.34
N ALA A 126 -17.10 -19.27 8.70
CA ALA A 126 -17.29 -20.55 9.37
C ALA A 126 -18.18 -20.28 10.59
N ALA A 127 -19.33 -20.95 10.60
CA ALA A 127 -20.24 -21.01 11.73
C ALA A 127 -19.55 -21.69 12.93
#